data_AF-A0A962DFZ4-F1
#
_entry.id   AF-A0A962DFZ4-F1
#
_cell.length_a   1.000
_cell.length_b   1.000
_cell.length_c   1.000
_cell.angle_alpha   90.00
_cell.angle_beta   90.00
_cell.angle_gamma   90.00
#
_symmetry.space_group_name_H-M   'P 1'
#
loop_
_entity.id
_entity.type
_entity.pdbx_description
1 polymer ?
#
loop_
_entity_poly.entity_id
_entity_poly.type
_entity_poly.pdbx_seq_one_letter_code
_entity_poly.pdbx_strand_id
1 'polypeptide(L)'
;AEDLNVKPEVVVEMESRLHGQDVCFDLSSDDSDDDNYSPQEWLTSSDPSPEQLLEKQTESDSNHELLFKGLDKLDDRSLDIIESRWLTDKKATLQELAEKYDVSAERIRQLESAAMKKLKSQILA
;
A
#
# COMPACT_ATOMS: atom_id res chain seq x y z
N ALA A 1 -6.28 -44.64 3.73
CA ALA A 1 -5.28 -43.83 3.01
C ALA A 1 -4.77 -44.56 1.76
N GLU A 2 -4.28 -45.80 1.89
CA GLU A 2 -3.90 -46.65 0.74
C GLU A 2 -5.07 -46.97 -0.18
N ASP A 3 -6.25 -47.32 0.36
CA ASP A 3 -7.46 -47.60 -0.45
C ASP A 3 -7.96 -46.40 -1.27
N LEU A 4 -7.64 -45.19 -0.82
CA LEU A 4 -8.04 -43.93 -1.45
C LEU A 4 -6.87 -43.26 -2.20
N ASN A 5 -5.68 -43.88 -2.20
CA ASN A 5 -4.44 -43.38 -2.78
C ASN A 5 -4.13 -41.90 -2.42
N VAL A 6 -4.37 -41.51 -1.18
CA VAL A 6 -4.12 -40.16 -0.65
C VAL A 6 -3.26 -40.21 0.60
N LYS A 7 -2.56 -39.12 0.90
CA LYS A 7 -1.75 -39.01 2.12
C LYS A 7 -2.64 -39.13 3.37
N PRO A 8 -2.19 -39.81 4.44
CA PRO A 8 -2.96 -39.94 5.69
C PRO A 8 -3.42 -38.60 6.27
N GLU A 9 -2.60 -37.55 6.17
CA GLU A 9 -2.91 -36.18 6.60
C GLU A 9 -4.19 -35.64 5.93
N VAL A 10 -4.38 -35.93 4.64
CA VAL A 10 -5.56 -35.50 3.88
C VAL A 10 -6.81 -36.22 4.34
N VAL A 11 -6.69 -37.50 4.74
CA VAL A 11 -7.83 -38.27 5.26
C VAL A 11 -8.31 -37.66 6.58
N VAL A 12 -7.39 -37.29 7.47
CA VAL A 12 -7.72 -36.65 8.75
C VAL A 12 -8.36 -35.28 8.54
N GLU A 13 -7.82 -34.47 7.63
CA GLU A 13 -8.40 -33.17 7.29
C GLU A 13 -9.82 -33.31 6.70
N MET A 14 -10.00 -34.26 5.78
CA MET A 14 -11.29 -34.53 5.16
C MET A 14 -12.30 -35.08 6.16
N GLU A 15 -11.89 -35.99 7.06
CA GLU A 15 -12.74 -36.48 8.15
C GLU A 15 -13.13 -35.35 9.11
N SER A 16 -12.20 -34.45 9.44
CA SER A 16 -12.48 -33.28 10.29
C SER A 16 -13.47 -32.32 9.63
N ARG A 17 -13.37 -32.10 8.32
CA ARG A 17 -14.30 -31.25 7.57
C ARG A 17 -15.66 -31.92 7.37
N LEU A 18 -15.69 -33.24 7.19
CA LEU A 18 -16.91 -34.00 6.91
C LEU A 18 -17.72 -34.30 8.19
N HIS A 19 -17.05 -34.50 9.33
CA HIS A 19 -17.70 -34.71 10.63
C HIS A 19 -17.91 -33.42 11.44
N GLY A 20 -17.28 -32.32 11.05
CA GLY A 20 -17.56 -31.01 11.63
C GLY A 20 -19.00 -30.61 11.34
N GLN A 21 -19.84 -30.48 12.37
CA GLN A 21 -21.17 -29.91 12.22
C GLN A 21 -21.03 -28.40 11.99
N ASP A 22 -21.81 -27.86 11.05
CA ASP A 22 -21.88 -26.42 10.84
C ASP A 22 -22.41 -25.73 12.11
N VAL A 23 -21.66 -24.73 12.58
CA VAL A 23 -22.07 -23.92 13.73
C VAL A 23 -22.96 -22.79 13.22
N CYS A 24 -24.08 -22.55 13.92
CA CYS A 24 -24.94 -21.42 13.59
C CYS A 24 -24.19 -20.10 13.82
N PHE A 25 -24.30 -19.17 12.87
CA PHE A 25 -23.61 -17.88 12.93
C PHE A 25 -24.10 -16.99 14.08
N ASP A 26 -25.40 -17.05 14.36
CA ASP A 26 -26.09 -16.32 15.43
C ASP A 26 -26.78 -17.33 16.36
N LEU A 27 -26.59 -17.18 17.66
CA LEU A 27 -27.25 -18.03 18.66
C LEU A 27 -28.58 -17.38 19.05
N SER A 28 -29.64 -18.18 19.18
CA SER A 28 -30.95 -17.66 19.60
C SER A 28 -30.85 -17.06 21.00
N SER A 29 -31.54 -15.94 21.22
CA SER A 29 -31.53 -15.17 22.48
C SER A 29 -32.03 -15.93 23.73
N ASP A 30 -32.50 -17.17 23.57
CA ASP A 30 -32.94 -18.06 24.67
C ASP A 30 -31.79 -18.92 25.23
N ASP A 31 -30.65 -18.97 24.52
CA ASP A 31 -29.40 -19.65 24.91
C ASP A 31 -28.37 -18.68 25.52
N SER A 32 -28.81 -17.47 25.88
CA SER A 32 -28.01 -16.39 26.48
C SER A 32 -27.74 -16.65 27.97
N ASP A 33 -27.12 -17.79 28.29
CA ASP A 33 -26.29 -17.87 29.49
C ASP A 33 -25.09 -16.92 29.29
N ASP A 34 -24.68 -16.22 30.35
CA ASP A 34 -23.68 -15.12 30.36
C ASP A 34 -22.27 -15.53 29.82
N ASP A 35 -22.08 -16.81 29.49
CA ASP A 35 -20.84 -17.43 29.02
C ASP A 35 -20.88 -17.92 27.54
N ASN A 36 -22.01 -17.79 26.84
CA ASN A 36 -22.15 -18.26 25.45
C ASN A 36 -21.91 -17.14 24.42
N TYR A 37 -20.70 -17.07 23.86
CA TYR A 37 -20.35 -16.14 22.77
C TYR A 37 -20.72 -16.73 21.40
N SER A 38 -21.52 -15.99 20.62
CA SER A 38 -21.87 -16.38 19.25
C SER A 38 -20.72 -16.13 18.26
N PRO A 39 -20.57 -16.91 17.17
CA PRO A 39 -19.52 -16.70 16.17
C PRO A 39 -19.40 -15.27 15.65
N GLN A 40 -20.51 -14.57 15.44
CA GLN A 40 -20.55 -13.18 14.98
C GLN A 40 -19.81 -12.19 15.91
N GLU A 41 -19.62 -12.51 17.20
CA GLU A 41 -19.00 -11.60 18.17
C GLU A 41 -17.47 -11.62 18.13
N TRP A 42 -16.87 -12.73 17.70
CA TRP A 42 -15.41 -12.90 17.63
C TRP A 42 -14.88 -13.03 16.21
N LEU A 43 -15.74 -13.25 15.21
CA LEU A 43 -15.35 -13.23 13.80
C LEU A 43 -15.00 -11.80 13.37
N THR A 44 -13.75 -11.59 12.97
CA THR A 44 -13.29 -10.32 12.42
C THR A 44 -13.40 -10.31 10.90
N SER A 45 -13.79 -9.17 10.34
CA SER A 45 -13.70 -8.95 8.90
C SER A 45 -12.23 -8.82 8.48
N SER A 46 -11.86 -9.44 7.36
CA SER A 46 -10.54 -9.20 6.73
C SER A 46 -10.48 -7.88 5.96
N ASP A 47 -11.63 -7.23 5.77
CA ASP A 47 -11.73 -5.95 5.09
C ASP A 47 -11.10 -4.82 5.94
N PRO A 48 -10.52 -3.81 5.28
CA PRO A 48 -9.96 -2.67 5.98
C PRO A 48 -11.03 -1.95 6.79
N SER A 49 -10.70 -1.59 8.03
CA SER A 49 -11.62 -0.84 8.87
C SER A 49 -11.87 0.57 8.29
N PRO A 50 -13.00 1.21 8.62
CA PRO A 50 -13.25 2.59 8.21
C PRO A 50 -12.14 3.56 8.63
N GLU A 51 -11.52 3.30 9.79
CA GLU A 51 -10.38 4.07 10.28
C GLU A 51 -9.15 3.91 9.37
N GLN A 52 -8.83 2.69 8.95
CA GLN A 52 -7.72 2.42 8.03
C GLN A 52 -7.95 3.04 6.65
N LEU A 53 -9.19 3.03 6.16
CA LEU A 53 -9.54 3.70 4.91
C LEU A 53 -9.35 5.21 5.01
N LEU A 54 -9.81 5.82 6.12
CA LEU A 54 -9.67 7.24 6.37
C LEU A 54 -8.20 7.65 6.57
N GLU A 55 -7.43 6.85 7.30
CA GLU A 55 -5.99 7.05 7.51
C GLU A 55 -5.26 7.05 6.18
N LYS A 56 -5.50 6.04 5.33
CA LYS A 56 -4.88 5.96 4.00
C LYS A 56 -5.23 7.15 3.11
N GLN A 57 -6.48 7.60 3.15
CA GLN A 57 -6.89 8.79 2.40
C GLN A 57 -6.18 10.04 2.91
N THR A 58 -6.18 10.26 4.23
CA THR A 58 -5.55 11.41 4.88
C THR A 58 -4.05 11.42 4.64
N GLU A 59 -3.39 10.26 4.72
CA GLU A 59 -1.98 10.09 4.43
C GLU A 59 -1.67 10.44 2.96
N SER A 60 -2.50 9.99 2.02
CA SER A 60 -2.37 10.35 0.60
C SER A 60 -2.50 11.86 0.38
N ASP A 61 -3.50 12.49 0.99
CA ASP A 61 -3.75 13.93 0.85
C ASP A 61 -2.62 14.76 1.47
N SER A 62 -2.15 14.37 2.67
CA SER A 62 -1.02 15.00 3.34
C SER A 62 0.27 14.86 2.53
N ASN A 63 0.56 13.65 2.02
CA ASN A 63 1.73 13.41 1.16
C ASN A 63 1.69 14.24 -0.12
N HIS A 64 0.49 14.39 -0.71
CA HIS A 64 0.29 15.25 -1.87
C HIS A 64 0.60 16.71 -1.53
N GLU A 65 0.03 17.24 -0.44
CA GLU A 65 0.27 18.62 -0.01
C GLU A 65 1.77 18.89 0.28
N LEU A 66 2.44 17.96 0.96
CA LEU A 66 3.88 18.04 1.25
C LEU A 66 4.73 17.99 -0.02
N LEU A 67 4.34 17.17 -1.00
CA LEU A 67 5.00 17.10 -2.30
C LEU A 67 4.92 18.45 -3.03
N PHE A 68 3.73 19.05 -3.14
CA PHE A 68 3.57 20.35 -3.81
C PHE A 68 4.33 21.46 -3.08
N LYS A 69 4.25 21.52 -1.75
CA LYS A 69 5.07 22.44 -0.94
C LYS A 69 6.56 22.22 -1.13
N GLY A 70 6.98 20.97 -1.34
CA GLY A 70 8.35 20.62 -1.65
C GLY A 70 8.79 21.11 -3.03
N LEU A 71 7.95 20.94 -4.04
CA LEU A 71 8.18 21.40 -5.42
C LEU A 71 8.31 22.93 -5.48
N ASP A 72 7.48 23.67 -4.75
CA ASP A 72 7.54 25.15 -4.68
C ASP A 72 8.85 25.68 -4.07
N LYS A 73 9.59 24.85 -3.32
CA LYS A 73 10.90 25.21 -2.74
C LYS A 73 12.08 24.87 -3.65
N LEU A 74 11.85 24.16 -4.76
CA LEU A 74 12.89 23.89 -5.74
C LEU A 74 13.14 25.15 -6.59
N ASP A 75 14.37 25.27 -7.07
CA ASP A 75 14.72 26.26 -8.09
C ASP A 75 14.04 25.90 -9.42
N ASP A 76 13.66 26.88 -10.23
CA ASP A 76 12.90 26.73 -11.48
C ASP A 76 13.55 25.67 -12.41
N ARG A 77 14.88 25.69 -12.50
CA ARG A 77 15.64 24.72 -13.30
C ARG A 77 15.55 23.30 -12.74
N SER A 78 15.58 23.16 -11.41
CA SER A 78 15.48 21.85 -10.74
C SER A 78 14.06 21.29 -10.84
N LEU A 79 13.05 22.17 -10.75
CA LEU A 79 11.65 21.83 -10.94
C LEU A 79 11.42 21.28 -12.34
N ASP A 80 11.83 21.99 -13.40
CA ASP A 80 11.65 21.55 -14.79
C ASP A 80 12.35 20.20 -15.08
N ILE A 81 13.53 19.96 -14.49
CA ILE A 81 14.23 18.67 -14.59
C ILE A 81 13.42 17.55 -13.94
N ILE A 82 12.88 17.77 -12.74
CA ILE A 82 12.09 16.75 -12.02
C ILE A 82 10.76 16.51 -12.74
N GLU A 83 10.08 17.56 -13.17
CA GLU A 83 8.81 17.48 -13.88
C GLU A 83 8.97 16.69 -15.19
N SER A 84 9.94 17.08 -16.02
CA SER A 84 10.21 16.45 -17.31
C SER A 84 10.62 14.97 -17.21
N ARG A 85 11.18 14.55 -16.07
CA ARG A 85 11.66 13.17 -15.87
C ARG A 85 10.67 12.26 -15.14
N TRP A 86 9.85 12.82 -14.25
CA TRP A 86 9.06 12.03 -13.30
C TRP A 86 7.57 12.33 -13.32
N LEU A 87 7.15 13.56 -13.66
CA LEU A 87 5.76 14.00 -13.59
C LEU A 87 5.06 14.05 -14.96
N THR A 88 5.80 13.87 -16.06
CA THR A 88 5.25 13.79 -17.41
C THR A 88 5.17 12.35 -17.91
N ASP A 89 4.19 12.06 -18.77
CA ASP A 89 4.04 10.75 -19.40
C ASP A 89 5.24 10.40 -20.30
N LYS A 90 5.76 11.40 -21.02
CA LYS A 90 6.95 11.28 -21.86
C LYS A 90 8.17 11.77 -21.09
N LYS A 91 8.84 10.83 -20.44
CA LYS A 91 10.03 11.10 -19.63
C LYS A 91 11.21 11.52 -20.51
N ALA A 92 11.70 12.73 -20.30
CA ALA A 92 12.89 13.22 -20.96
C ALA A 92 14.13 12.43 -20.53
N THR A 93 15.07 12.23 -21.45
CA THR A 93 16.36 11.61 -21.14
C THR A 93 17.33 12.64 -20.53
N LEU A 94 18.35 12.16 -19.81
CA LEU A 94 19.43 13.03 -19.32
C LEU A 94 20.12 13.79 -20.46
N GLN A 95 20.21 13.18 -21.64
CA GLN A 95 20.85 13.76 -22.82
C GLN A 95 20.02 14.92 -23.38
N GLU A 96 18.70 14.74 -23.49
CA GLU A 96 17.78 15.80 -23.96
C GLU A 96 17.78 17.01 -23.03
N LEU A 97 17.81 16.79 -21.71
CA LEU A 97 17.92 17.88 -20.74
C LEU A 97 19.29 18.53 -20.73
N ALA A 98 20.35 17.76 -20.95
CA ALA A 98 21.71 18.28 -21.11
C ALA A 98 21.82 19.22 -22.32
N GLU A 99 21.24 18.83 -23.46
CA GLU A 99 21.16 19.64 -24.67
C GLU A 99 20.29 20.89 -24.47
N LYS A 100 19.11 20.78 -23.82
CA LYS A 100 18.22 21.91 -23.52
C LYS A 100 18.89 23.01 -22.69
N TYR A 101 19.74 22.61 -21.73
CA TYR A 101 20.35 23.51 -20.77
C TYR A 101 21.84 23.79 -21.01
N ASP A 102 22.39 23.32 -22.13
CA ASP A 102 23.80 23.44 -22.52
C ASP A 102 24.78 23.06 -21.39
N VAL A 103 24.54 21.89 -20.77
CA VAL A 103 25.36 21.34 -19.68
C VAL A 103 25.56 19.84 -19.87
N SER A 104 26.53 19.26 -19.17
CA SER A 104 26.74 17.81 -19.23
C SER A 104 25.58 17.01 -18.61
N ALA A 105 25.33 15.81 -19.13
CA ALA A 105 24.36 14.87 -18.57
C ALA A 105 24.61 14.54 -17.08
N GLU A 106 25.89 14.47 -16.68
CA GLU A 106 26.26 14.27 -15.27
C GLU A 106 25.86 15.47 -14.41
N ARG A 107 25.93 16.69 -14.94
CA ARG A 107 25.48 17.89 -14.21
C ARG A 107 23.96 17.86 -13.98
N ILE A 108 23.18 17.44 -14.97
CA ILE A 108 21.72 17.25 -14.82
C ILE A 108 21.43 16.19 -13.76
N ARG A 109 22.14 15.06 -13.77
CA ARG A 109 22.01 14.00 -12.75
C ARG A 109 22.31 14.52 -11.33
N GLN A 110 23.32 15.38 -11.18
CA GLN A 110 23.63 16.00 -9.88
C GLN A 110 22.51 16.91 -9.40
N LEU A 111 21.96 17.75 -10.28
CA LEU A 111 20.84 18.65 -9.97
C LEU A 111 19.60 17.84 -9.57
N GLU A 112 19.27 16.80 -10.32
CA GLU A 112 18.18 15.87 -10.02
C GLU A 112 18.36 15.21 -8.65
N SER A 113 19.55 14.65 -8.36
CA SER A 113 19.82 14.00 -7.08
C SER A 113 19.69 14.98 -5.90
N ALA A 114 20.18 16.21 -6.06
CA ALA A 114 20.04 17.25 -5.05
C ALA A 114 18.57 17.66 -4.84
N ALA A 115 17.81 17.80 -5.93
CA ALA A 115 16.39 18.13 -5.91
C ALA A 115 15.56 17.03 -5.24
N MET A 116 15.78 15.76 -5.61
CA MET A 116 15.13 14.59 -5.00
C MET A 116 15.45 14.48 -3.50
N LYS A 117 16.68 14.79 -3.09
CA LYS A 117 17.05 14.79 -1.67
C LYS A 117 16.30 15.89 -0.90
N LYS A 118 16.11 17.07 -1.50
CA LYS A 118 15.31 18.16 -0.91
C LYS A 118 13.84 17.75 -0.80
N LEU A 119 13.24 17.20 -1.85
CA LEU A 119 11.85 16.72 -1.83
C LEU A 119 11.64 15.66 -0.74
N LYS A 120 12.52 14.64 -0.68
CA LYS A 120 12.46 13.60 0.34
C LYS A 120 12.55 14.17 1.76
N SER A 121 13.37 15.20 1.98
CA SER A 121 13.47 15.86 3.28
C SER A 121 12.22 16.64 3.68
N GLN A 122 11.39 17.08 2.74
CA GLN A 122 10.15 17.80 3.03
C GLN A 122 8.97 16.85 3.30
N ILE A 123 9.00 15.64 2.73
CA ILE A 123 7.95 14.62 2.93
C ILE A 123 8.19 13.84 4.24
N LEU A 124 9.45 13.64 4.64
CA LEU A 124 9.81 12.93 5.87
C LEU A 124 9.89 13.83 7.13
N ALA A 125 9.73 15.14 6.98
CA ALA A 125 9.78 16.12 8.07
C ALA A 125 8.37 16.44 8.57
#